data_AF-A0A4Q1AUN4-F1
#
_entry.id   AF-A0A4Q1AUN4-F1
#
_cell.length_a   1.000
_cell.length_b   1.000
_cell.length_c   1.000
_cell.angle_alpha   90.00
_cell.angle_beta   90.00
_cell.angle_gamma   90.00
#
_symmetry.space_group_name_H-M   'P 1'
#
loop_
_entity.id
_entity.type
_entity.pdbx_description
1 polymer ?
#
loop_
_entity_poly.entity_id
_entity_poly.type
_entity_poly.pdbx_seq_one_letter_code
_entity_poly.pdbx_strand_id
1 'polypeptide(L)'
;MISKFKEKTSGAINIAKEQYSKSFDFARIQNEKLKDKIDLKIQKKALLNLKAELALRQKSIEDYTDEELEILISNEKKKVIDSLKNKTLVAALAFLGLDFLI
;
A
#
# COMPACT_ATOMS: atom_id res chain seq x y z
N MET A 1 -20.71 39.08 -28.74
CA MET A 1 -20.38 37.67 -29.08
C MET A 1 -19.28 37.08 -28.20
N ILE A 2 -18.20 37.81 -27.93
CA ILE A 2 -17.05 37.33 -27.11
C ILE A 2 -17.46 36.95 -25.68
N SER A 3 -18.41 37.66 -25.06
CA SER A 3 -18.92 37.36 -23.71
C SER A 3 -19.62 36.00 -23.62
N LYS A 4 -20.49 35.67 -24.57
CA LYS A 4 -21.20 34.38 -24.63
C LYS A 4 -20.25 33.21 -24.89
N PHE A 5 -19.18 33.42 -25.65
CA PHE A 5 -18.13 32.42 -25.84
C PHE A 5 -17.39 32.18 -24.52
N LYS A 6 -16.88 33.23 -23.88
CA LYS A 6 -16.16 33.15 -22.59
C LYS A 6 -17.00 32.46 -21.49
N GLU A 7 -18.30 32.73 -21.44
CA GLU A 7 -19.22 32.11 -20.49
C GLU A 7 -19.42 30.61 -20.75
N LYS A 8 -19.67 30.21 -22.00
CA LYS A 8 -19.75 28.78 -22.38
C LYS A 8 -18.45 28.03 -22.14
N THR A 9 -17.30 28.64 -22.45
CA THR A 9 -15.99 28.03 -22.20
C THR A 9 -15.72 27.90 -20.69
N SER A 10 -16.09 28.91 -19.89
CA SER A 10 -15.93 28.86 -18.42
C SER A 10 -16.82 27.79 -17.78
N GLY A 11 -18.06 27.63 -18.26
CA GLY A 11 -18.97 26.55 -17.84
C GLY A 11 -18.43 25.15 -18.18
N ALA A 12 -17.93 24.97 -19.40
CA ALA A 12 -17.31 23.71 -19.82
C ALA A 12 -16.05 23.37 -19.02
N ILE A 13 -15.21 24.37 -18.72
CA ILE A 13 -14.01 24.20 -17.88
C ILE A 13 -14.39 23.81 -16.45
N ASN A 14 -15.44 24.40 -15.88
CA ASN A 14 -15.89 24.06 -14.53
C ASN A 14 -16.47 22.64 -14.44
N ILE A 15 -17.24 22.20 -15.44
CA ILE A 15 -17.77 20.83 -15.51
C ILE A 15 -16.64 19.81 -15.65
N ALA A 16 -15.65 20.08 -16.52
CA ALA A 16 -14.49 19.23 -16.68
C ALA A 16 -13.65 19.16 -15.38
N LYS A 17 -13.46 20.29 -14.69
CA LYS A 17 -12.79 20.33 -13.39
C LYS A 17 -13.53 19.55 -12.31
N GLU A 18 -14.86 19.66 -12.27
CA GLU A 18 -15.70 19.00 -11.28
C GLU A 18 -15.80 17.48 -11.53
N GLN A 19 -15.82 17.03 -12.78
CA GLN A 19 -15.71 15.62 -13.14
C GLN A 19 -14.31 15.06 -12.83
N TYR A 20 -13.26 15.82 -13.16
CA TYR A 20 -11.88 15.43 -12.85
C TYR A 20 -11.68 15.32 -11.33
N SER A 21 -12.12 16.31 -10.54
CA SER A 21 -12.00 16.27 -9.08
C SER A 21 -12.77 15.10 -8.49
N LYS A 22 -14.02 14.83 -8.91
CA LYS A 22 -14.79 13.67 -8.44
C LYS A 22 -14.13 12.34 -8.77
N SER A 23 -13.58 12.19 -9.98
CA SER A 23 -12.88 10.96 -10.39
C SER A 23 -11.56 10.77 -9.64
N PHE A 24 -10.81 11.86 -9.42
CA PHE A 24 -9.57 11.88 -8.66
C PHE A 24 -9.81 11.58 -7.17
N ASP A 25 -10.86 12.17 -6.58
CA ASP A 25 -11.27 11.92 -5.20
C ASP A 25 -11.72 10.47 -5.00
N PHE A 26 -12.45 9.91 -5.96
CA PHE A 26 -12.86 8.51 -5.93
C PHE A 26 -11.66 7.55 -6.04
N ALA A 27 -10.72 7.84 -6.94
CA ALA A 27 -9.47 7.08 -7.04
C ALA A 27 -8.65 7.17 -5.73
N ARG A 28 -8.61 8.35 -5.09
CA ARG A 28 -7.94 8.55 -3.80
C ARG A 28 -8.58 7.72 -2.69
N ILE A 29 -9.90 7.74 -2.56
CA ILE A 29 -10.64 6.98 -1.53
C ILE A 29 -10.45 5.47 -1.73
N GLN A 30 -10.48 4.99 -2.98
CA GLN A 30 -10.21 3.59 -3.26
C GLN A 30 -8.76 3.20 -2.93
N ASN A 31 -7.80 4.08 -3.23
CA ASN A 31 -6.40 3.89 -2.89
C ASN A 31 -6.19 3.82 -1.38
N GLU A 32 -6.84 4.68 -0.60
CA GLU A 32 -6.81 4.63 0.87
C GLU A 32 -7.36 3.31 1.41
N LYS A 33 -8.53 2.86 0.94
CA LYS A 33 -9.10 1.55 1.33
C LYS A 33 -8.19 0.37 0.95
N LEU A 34 -7.51 0.46 -0.18
CA LEU A 34 -6.56 -0.56 -0.62
C LEU A 34 -5.32 -0.57 0.27
N LYS A 35 -4.77 0.60 0.58
CA LYS A 35 -3.65 0.78 1.48
C LYS A 35 -3.96 0.18 2.85
N ASP A 36 -5.12 0.49 3.42
CA ASP A 36 -5.55 -0.07 4.72
C ASP A 36 -5.62 -1.59 4.70
N LYS A 37 -6.16 -2.18 3.63
CA LYS A 37 -6.22 -3.64 3.46
C LYS A 37 -4.82 -4.26 3.36
N ILE A 38 -3.90 -3.61 2.64
CA ILE A 38 -2.52 -4.05 2.51
C ILE A 38 -1.83 -3.97 3.88
N ASP A 39 -1.95 -2.85 4.58
CA ASP A 39 -1.37 -2.63 5.89
C ASP A 39 -1.85 -3.67 6.90
N LEU A 40 -3.16 -3.96 6.94
CA LEU A 40 -3.73 -5.03 7.77
C LEU A 40 -3.15 -6.40 7.43
N LYS A 41 -2.95 -6.72 6.15
CA LYS A 41 -2.33 -7.98 5.73
C LYS A 41 -0.86 -8.07 6.15
N ILE A 42 -0.12 -6.97 6.05
CA ILE A 42 1.28 -6.89 6.48
C ILE A 42 1.36 -7.12 7.99
N GLN A 43 0.51 -6.47 8.79
CA GLN A 43 0.46 -6.66 10.24
C GLN A 43 0.14 -8.11 10.62
N LYS A 44 -0.88 -8.71 10.02
CA LYS A 44 -1.26 -10.11 10.27
C LYS A 44 -0.13 -11.08 9.91
N LYS A 45 0.52 -10.86 8.77
CA LYS A 45 1.63 -11.69 8.32
C LYS A 45 2.86 -11.55 9.23
N ALA A 46 3.19 -10.32 9.65
CA ALA A 46 4.27 -10.09 10.59
C ALA A 46 4.02 -10.78 11.94
N LEU A 47 2.80 -10.69 12.47
CA LEU A 47 2.43 -11.39 13.70
C LEU A 47 2.53 -12.91 13.56
N LEU A 48 2.09 -13.47 12.43
CA LEU A 48 2.18 -14.91 12.16
C LEU A 48 3.63 -15.37 12.07
N ASN A 49 4.47 -14.64 11.34
CA ASN A 49 5.89 -14.93 11.23
C ASN A 49 6.59 -14.87 12.59
N LEU A 50 6.30 -13.84 13.39
CA LEU A 50 6.85 -13.70 14.72
C LEU A 50 6.42 -14.88 15.61
N LYS A 51 5.13 -15.24 15.60
CA LYS A 51 4.64 -16.40 16.34
C LYS A 51 5.35 -17.69 15.94
N ALA A 52 5.57 -17.90 14.64
CA ALA A 52 6.31 -19.05 14.14
C ALA A 52 7.78 -19.03 14.61
N GLU A 53 8.44 -17.88 14.54
CA GLU A 53 9.83 -17.71 14.99
C GLU A 53 9.99 -17.92 16.49
N LEU A 54 9.06 -17.43 17.30
CA LEU A 54 9.02 -17.65 18.74
C LEU A 54 8.80 -19.13 19.08
N ALA A 55 7.87 -19.79 18.39
CA ALA A 55 7.64 -21.22 18.56
C ALA A 55 8.88 -22.06 18.23
N LEU A 56 9.60 -21.73 17.15
CA LEU A 56 10.87 -22.37 16.78
C LEU A 56 11.95 -22.20 17.84
N ARG A 57 11.95 -21.07 18.54
CA ARG A 57 12.88 -20.74 19.61
C ARG A 57 12.43 -21.23 20.99
N GLN A 58 11.30 -21.96 21.06
CA GLN A 58 10.67 -22.41 22.30
C GLN A 58 10.40 -21.26 23.29
N LYS A 59 10.06 -20.07 22.76
CA LYS A 59 9.71 -18.89 23.54
C LYS A 59 8.24 -18.54 23.33
N SER A 60 7.60 -18.02 24.38
CA SER A 60 6.26 -17.44 24.34
C SER A 60 6.34 -15.93 24.11
N ILE A 61 5.22 -15.34 23.71
CA ILE A 61 5.04 -13.87 23.66
C ILE A 61 5.15 -13.30 25.07
N GLU A 62 4.78 -14.08 26.09
CA GLU A 62 4.84 -13.73 27.51
C GLU A 62 6.28 -13.59 28.05
N ASP A 63 7.28 -14.10 27.32
CA ASP A 63 8.69 -14.02 27.71
C ASP A 63 9.34 -12.66 27.39
N TYR A 64 8.57 -11.73 26.80
CA TYR A 64 9.05 -10.44 26.31
C TYR A 64 8.24 -9.30 26.91
N THR A 65 8.89 -8.14 27.10
CA THR A 65 8.16 -6.92 27.46
C THR A 65 7.39 -6.38 26.25
N ASP A 66 6.43 -5.49 26.52
CA ASP A 66 5.63 -4.84 25.47
C ASP A 66 6.54 -4.07 24.49
N GLU A 67 7.58 -3.39 24.98
CA GLU A 67 8.54 -2.68 24.14
C GLU A 67 9.35 -3.64 23.25
N GLU A 68 9.77 -4.79 23.79
CA GLU A 68 10.51 -5.79 23.03
C GLU A 68 9.65 -6.42 21.93
N LEU A 69 8.38 -6.71 22.25
CA LEU A 69 7.41 -7.21 21.29
C LEU A 69 7.15 -6.21 20.18
N GLU A 70 7.05 -4.92 20.50
CA GLU A 70 6.87 -3.87 19.50
C GLU A 70 8.07 -3.81 18.54
N ILE A 71 9.30 -3.87 19.06
CA ILE A 71 10.52 -3.89 18.25
C ILE A 71 10.54 -5.13 17.35
N LEU A 72 10.24 -6.32 17.89
CA LEU A 72 10.20 -7.57 17.14
C LEU A 72 9.16 -7.53 16.02
N ILE A 73 7.93 -7.10 16.33
CA ILE A 73 6.85 -6.96 15.35
C ILE A 73 7.23 -5.93 14.28
N SER A 74 7.84 -4.80 14.66
CA SER A 74 8.27 -3.76 13.73
C SER A 74 9.34 -4.26 12.75
N ASN A 75 10.30 -5.03 13.25
CA ASN A 75 11.32 -5.67 12.42
C ASN A 75 10.69 -6.68 11.45
N GLU A 76 9.75 -7.49 11.92
CA GLU A 76 9.08 -8.47 11.06
C GLU A 76 8.18 -7.81 10.01
N LYS A 77 7.52 -6.70 10.35
CA LYS A 77 6.80 -5.85 9.37
C LYS A 77 7.73 -5.36 8.26
N LYS A 78 8.93 -4.87 8.60
CA LYS A 78 9.92 -4.43 7.60
C LYS A 78 10.31 -5.56 6.66
N LYS A 79 10.63 -6.75 7.18
CA LYS A 79 10.94 -7.93 6.35
C LYS A 79 9.80 -8.29 5.39
N VAL A 80 8.55 -8.25 5.87
CA VAL A 80 7.37 -8.50 5.03
C VAL A 80 7.24 -7.44 3.93
N ILE A 81 7.41 -6.16 4.26
CA ILE A 81 7.37 -5.06 3.29
C ILE A 81 8.45 -5.23 2.22
N ASP A 82 9.69 -5.51 2.62
CA ASP A 82 10.80 -5.67 1.69
C ASP A 82 10.62 -6.88 0.78
N SER A 83 10.10 -7.99 1.32
CA SER A 83 9.73 -9.15 0.53
C SER A 83 8.65 -8.83 -0.52
N LEU A 84 7.64 -8.04 -0.14
CA LEU A 84 6.59 -7.60 -1.07
C LEU A 84 7.15 -6.68 -2.15
N LYS A 85 8.02 -5.73 -1.80
CA LYS A 85 8.69 -4.85 -2.76
C LYS A 85 9.50 -5.64 -3.78
N ASN A 86 10.33 -6.58 -3.29
CA ASN A 86 11.16 -7.42 -4.16
C ASN A 86 10.31 -8.28 -5.09
N LYS A 87 9.28 -8.96 -4.56
CA LYS A 87 8.37 -9.78 -5.38
C LYS A 87 7.61 -8.95 -6.41
N THR A 88 7.17 -7.75 -6.05
CA THR A 88 6.46 -6.86 -6.97
C THR A 88 7.39 -6.35 -8.06
N LEU A 89 8.63 -6.01 -7.71
CA LEU A 89 9.64 -5.62 -8.69
C LEU A 89 9.93 -6.76 -9.67
N VAL A 90 10.19 -7.98 -9.16
CA VAL A 90 10.41 -9.17 -10.00
C VAL A 90 9.21 -9.43 -10.91
N ALA A 91 7.99 -9.35 -10.38
CA ALA A 91 6.77 -9.51 -11.17
C ALA A 91 6.63 -8.44 -12.27
N ALA A 92 6.96 -7.18 -11.97
CA ALA A 92 6.95 -6.11 -12.94
C ALA A 92 8.01 -6.31 -14.04
N LEU A 93 9.21 -6.73 -13.67
CA LEU A 93 10.29 -7.04 -14.61
C LEU A 93 9.90 -8.19 -15.55
N ALA A 94 9.34 -9.27 -15.00
CA ALA A 94 8.84 -10.40 -15.79
C ALA A 94 7.72 -9.98 -16.76
N PHE A 95 6.78 -9.15 -16.30
CA PHE A 95 5.72 -8.61 -17.17
C PHE A 95 6.26 -7.75 -18.31
N LEU A 96 7.36 -7.04 -18.08
CA LEU A 96 8.05 -6.22 -19.08
C LEU A 96 8.98 -7.04 -19.99
N GLY A 97 9.03 -8.36 -19.84
CA GLY A 97 9.91 -9.23 -20.63
C GLY A 97 11.40 -9.06 -20.29
N LEU A 98 11.70 -8.45 -19.15
CA LEU A 98 13.06 -8.28 -18.63
C LEU A 98 13.48 -9.52 -17.85
N ASP A 99 13.46 -10.67 -18.51
CA ASP A 99 13.91 -11.96 -17.96
C ASP A 99 15.45 -12.04 -17.81
N PHE A 100 16.20 -10.97 -18.13
CA PHE A 100 17.66 -10.99 -18.19
C PHE A 100 18.38 -11.07 -16.82
N LEU A 101 17.68 -11.00 -15.68
CA LEU A 101 18.29 -10.94 -14.34
C LEU A 101 17.68 -11.93 -13.31
N ILE A 102 17.18 -13.06 -13.79
CA ILE A 102 16.85 -14.22 -12.94
C ILE A 102 17.93 -15.29 -13.13
#